data_AF-A0AAF3F8R2-F1
#
_entry.id   AF-A0AAF3F8R2-F1
#
_cell.length_a   1.000
_cell.length_b   1.000
_cell.length_c   1.000
_cell.angle_alpha   90.00
_cell.angle_beta   90.00
_cell.angle_gamma   90.00
#
_symmetry.space_group_name_H-M   'P 1'
#
loop_
_entity.id
_entity.type
_entity.pdbx_description
1 polymer ?
#
loop_
_entity_poly.entity_id
_entity_poly.type
_entity_poly.pdbx_seq_one_letter_code
_entity_poly.pdbx_strand_id
1 'polypeptide(L)'
;MYQNLLIVGTVRYAFNLLSAFAEYKLTWLGRKTTHRFFCVATMIALSISIAGQLLDAPEFLARIFLLTTAAIIIQLFAVLGIICNEAFPTALRNTAFAFTMFIESIGPILAPHLYSISGDRKWLPTVIMLASVSIDLIVFTLTIPETRGKPLVDKMPDNEKRFRLFRDKKVAATIESLEMT
;
A
#
# COMPACT_ATOMS: atom_id res chain seq x y z
N MET A 1 -23.39 18.26 -9.05
CA MET A 1 -22.05 17.65 -8.94
C MET A 1 -21.53 17.63 -7.49
N TYR A 2 -21.60 18.76 -6.76
CA TYR A 2 -21.15 18.85 -5.35
C TYR A 2 -21.91 17.96 -4.34
N GLN A 3 -23.22 17.74 -4.53
CA GLN A 3 -24.01 16.89 -3.64
C GLN A 3 -23.59 15.41 -3.71
N ASN A 4 -23.29 14.89 -4.90
CA ASN A 4 -22.78 13.52 -5.06
C ASN A 4 -21.40 13.38 -4.42
N LEU A 5 -20.53 14.38 -4.54
CA LEU A 5 -19.20 14.37 -3.94
C LEU A 5 -19.25 14.39 -2.41
N LEU A 6 -20.17 15.19 -1.84
CA LEU A 6 -20.39 15.25 -0.40
C LEU A 6 -20.96 13.93 0.14
N ILE A 7 -22.01 13.39 -0.48
CA ILE A 7 -22.62 12.12 -0.05
C ILE A 7 -21.61 10.98 -0.15
N VAL A 8 -20.87 10.90 -1.26
CA VAL A 8 -19.82 9.90 -1.46
C VAL A 8 -18.70 10.07 -0.43
N GLY A 9 -18.24 11.30 -0.20
CA GLY A 9 -17.20 11.60 0.78
C GLY A 9 -17.62 11.18 2.18
N THR A 10 -18.81 11.60 2.63
CA THR A 10 -19.33 11.30 3.97
C THR A 10 -19.51 9.81 4.20
N VAL A 11 -20.11 9.08 3.24
CA VAL A 11 -20.29 7.63 3.35
C VAL A 11 -18.94 6.91 3.42
N ARG A 12 -17.97 7.34 2.61
CA ARG A 12 -16.62 6.75 2.57
C ARG A 12 -15.86 7.00 3.87
N TYR A 13 -15.90 8.23 4.41
CA TYR A 13 -15.26 8.56 5.68
C TYR A 13 -15.94 7.87 6.87
N ALA A 14 -17.27 7.79 6.90
CA ALA A 14 -18.00 7.11 7.96
C ALA A 14 -17.70 5.60 8.00
N PHE A 15 -17.69 4.95 6.83
CA PHE A 15 -17.37 3.52 6.74
C PHE A 15 -15.91 3.25 7.12
N ASN A 16 -14.98 4.11 6.68
CA ASN A 16 -13.56 4.00 7.03
C ASN A 16 -13.28 4.26 8.52
N LEU A 17 -13.99 5.19 9.15
CA LEU A 17 -13.83 5.44 10.58
C LEU A 17 -14.33 4.25 11.41
N LEU A 18 -15.41 3.59 10.96
CA LEU A 18 -15.95 2.41 11.61
C LEU A 18 -15.02 1.20 11.48
N SER A 19 -14.45 0.97 10.29
CA SER A 19 -13.47 -0.11 10.08
C SER A 19 -12.17 0.14 10.85
N ALA A 20 -11.68 1.39 10.88
CA ALA A 20 -10.53 1.78 11.68
C ALA A 20 -10.80 1.62 13.20
N PHE A 21 -12.01 1.93 13.67
CA PHE A 21 -12.38 1.73 15.07
C PHE A 21 -12.46 0.24 15.44
N ALA A 22 -12.98 -0.60 14.53
CA ALA A 22 -12.99 -2.04 14.71
C ALA A 22 -11.56 -2.61 14.80
N GLU A 23 -10.65 -2.10 13.97
CA GLU A 23 -9.23 -2.46 13.98
C GLU A 23 -8.52 -2.00 15.26
N TYR A 24 -8.83 -0.80 15.77
CA TYR A 24 -8.32 -0.29 17.04
C TYR A 24 -8.73 -1.15 18.25
N LYS A 25 -9.93 -1.74 18.21
CA LYS A 25 -10.40 -2.67 19.25
C LYS A 25 -9.71 -4.05 19.16
N LEU A 26 -9.19 -4.42 18.00
CA LEU A 26 -8.57 -5.72 17.70
C LEU A 26 -7.03 -5.63 17.71
N THR A 27 -6.45 -4.98 18.72
CA THR A 27 -4.99 -4.82 18.90
C THR A 27 -4.22 -6.14 19.10
N TRP A 28 -4.92 -7.27 19.22
CA TRP A 28 -4.33 -8.59 19.45
C TRP A 28 -3.84 -9.29 18.18
N LEU A 29 -4.15 -8.76 16.99
CA LEU A 29 -3.70 -9.29 15.70
C LEU A 29 -2.34 -8.70 15.32
N GLY A 30 -1.33 -9.55 15.15
CA GLY A 30 -0.02 -9.13 14.67
C GLY A 30 -0.09 -8.41 13.32
N ARG A 31 0.77 -7.42 13.09
CA ARG A 31 0.70 -6.47 11.96
C ARG A 31 0.73 -7.12 10.56
N LYS A 32 1.41 -8.27 10.41
CA LYS A 32 1.36 -9.10 9.19
C LYS A 32 -0.03 -9.65 8.90
N THR A 33 -0.74 -10.09 9.94
CA THR A 33 -2.09 -10.65 9.83
C THR A 33 -3.10 -9.57 9.47
N THR A 34 -2.92 -8.37 10.00
CA THR A 34 -3.75 -7.21 9.67
C THR A 34 -3.65 -6.82 8.19
N HIS A 35 -2.44 -6.69 7.65
CA HIS A 35 -2.27 -6.40 6.21
C HIS A 35 -2.85 -7.52 5.32
N ARG A 36 -2.61 -8.80 5.65
CA ARG A 36 -3.21 -9.94 4.94
C ARG A 36 -4.75 -9.89 4.97
N PHE A 37 -5.33 -9.53 6.11
CA PHE A 37 -6.78 -9.40 6.27
C PHE A 37 -7.34 -8.32 5.34
N PHE A 38 -6.73 -7.13 5.29
CA PHE A 38 -7.19 -6.07 4.40
C PHE A 38 -6.97 -6.37 2.91
N CYS A 39 -5.88 -7.06 2.55
CA CYS A 39 -5.69 -7.53 1.18
C CYS A 39 -6.80 -8.51 0.76
N VAL A 40 -7.10 -9.51 1.59
CA VAL A 40 -8.18 -10.48 1.33
C VAL A 40 -9.54 -9.79 1.28
N ALA A 41 -9.83 -8.87 2.21
CA ALA A 41 -11.07 -8.10 2.19
C ALA A 41 -11.21 -7.26 0.92
N THR A 42 -10.12 -6.65 0.45
CA THR A 42 -10.09 -5.89 -0.81
C THR A 42 -10.33 -6.80 -2.02
N MET A 43 -9.72 -7.98 -2.05
CA MET A 43 -9.94 -8.97 -3.11
C MET A 43 -11.40 -9.41 -3.18
N ILE A 44 -12.02 -9.74 -2.03
CA ILE A 44 -13.44 -10.11 -1.97
C ILE A 44 -14.32 -8.96 -2.47
N ALA A 45 -14.08 -7.74 -2.03
CA ALA A 45 -14.85 -6.56 -2.45
C ALA A 45 -14.71 -6.28 -3.96
N LEU A 46 -13.52 -6.46 -4.53
CA LEU A 46 -13.28 -6.36 -5.97
C LEU A 46 -13.99 -7.48 -6.74
N SER A 47 -13.96 -8.72 -6.25
CA SER A 47 -14.68 -9.84 -6.87
C SER A 47 -16.19 -9.63 -6.88
N ILE A 48 -16.78 -9.11 -5.79
CA ILE A 48 -18.20 -8.72 -5.75
C ILE A 48 -18.49 -7.62 -6.76
N SER A 49 -17.62 -6.62 -6.86
CA SER A 49 -17.77 -5.53 -7.83
C SER A 49 -17.69 -6.01 -9.27
N ILE A 50 -16.83 -7.00 -9.58
CA ILE A 50 -16.74 -7.63 -10.91
C ILE A 50 -18.02 -8.42 -11.20
N ALA A 51 -18.49 -9.23 -10.24
CA ALA A 51 -19.72 -10.00 -10.39
C ALA A 51 -20.93 -9.08 -10.64
N GLY A 52 -21.03 -7.96 -9.92
CA GLY A 52 -22.08 -6.97 -10.16
C GLY A 52 -22.01 -6.33 -11.56
N GLN A 53 -20.81 -6.14 -12.11
CA GLN A 53 -20.63 -5.61 -13.46
C GLN A 53 -20.92 -6.65 -14.55
N LEU A 54 -20.69 -7.93 -14.30
CA LEU A 54 -21.00 -9.02 -15.24
C LEU A 54 -22.50 -9.36 -15.29
N LEU A 55 -23.20 -9.16 -14.18
CA LEU A 55 -24.64 -9.41 -14.05
C LEU A 55 -25.51 -8.20 -14.41
N ASP A 56 -24.91 -7.13 -14.98
CA ASP A 56 -25.57 -5.86 -15.28
C ASP A 56 -26.43 -5.33 -14.10
N ALA A 57 -25.82 -5.34 -12.91
CA ALA A 57 -26.47 -4.82 -11.71
C ALA A 57 -26.91 -3.36 -11.90
N PRO A 58 -28.01 -2.93 -11.23
CA PRO A 58 -28.47 -1.55 -11.31
C PRO A 58 -27.37 -0.57 -10.92
N GLU A 59 -27.27 0.55 -11.65
CA GLU A 59 -26.16 1.49 -11.56
C GLU A 59 -25.91 2.00 -10.12
N PHE A 60 -26.98 2.18 -9.35
CA PHE A 60 -26.91 2.55 -7.94
C PHE A 60 -26.13 1.52 -7.10
N LEU A 61 -26.39 0.24 -7.31
CA LEU A 61 -25.76 -0.85 -6.57
C LEU A 61 -24.30 -1.03 -6.97
N ALA A 62 -24.00 -0.94 -8.28
CA ALA A 62 -22.63 -0.95 -8.78
C ALA A 62 -21.78 0.19 -8.19
N ARG A 63 -22.37 1.39 -8.07
CA ARG A 63 -21.71 2.54 -7.40
C ARG A 63 -21.45 2.26 -5.93
N ILE A 64 -22.40 1.70 -5.18
CA ILE A 64 -22.18 1.34 -3.77
C ILE A 64 -21.01 0.37 -3.64
N PHE A 65 -20.96 -0.69 -4.44
CA PHE A 65 -19.87 -1.66 -4.37
C PHE A 65 -18.51 -1.02 -4.65
N LEU A 66 -18.39 -0.24 -5.73
CA LEU A 66 -17.15 0.49 -6.04
C LEU A 66 -16.72 1.43 -4.90
N LEU A 67 -17.67 2.12 -4.26
CA LEU A 67 -17.38 3.01 -3.14
C LEU A 67 -16.92 2.26 -1.90
N THR A 68 -17.54 1.11 -1.59
CA THR A 68 -17.10 0.26 -0.48
C THR A 68 -15.71 -0.31 -0.73
N THR A 69 -15.40 -0.72 -1.96
CA THR A 69 -14.06 -1.17 -2.35
C THR A 69 -13.03 -0.06 -2.19
N ALA A 70 -13.33 1.16 -2.66
CA ALA A 70 -12.45 2.30 -2.49
C ALA A 70 -12.20 2.66 -1.02
N ALA A 71 -13.22 2.47 -0.16
CA ALA A 71 -13.11 2.65 1.28
C ALA A 71 -12.08 1.66 1.88
N ILE A 72 -12.23 0.37 1.60
CA ILE A 72 -11.33 -0.69 2.08
C ILE A 72 -9.88 -0.48 1.59
N ILE A 73 -9.71 -0.07 0.33
CA ILE A 73 -8.38 0.22 -0.25
C ILE A 73 -7.66 1.34 0.52
N ILE A 74 -8.37 2.39 0.95
CA ILE A 74 -7.77 3.48 1.74
C ILE A 74 -7.24 2.94 3.07
N GLN A 75 -7.98 2.02 3.70
CA GLN A 75 -7.55 1.39 4.94
C GLN A 75 -6.29 0.53 4.73
N LEU A 76 -6.21 -0.18 3.60
CA LEU A 76 -5.02 -0.95 3.24
C LEU A 76 -3.77 -0.07 3.15
N PHE A 77 -3.87 1.11 2.52
CA PHE A 77 -2.79 2.09 2.46
C PHE A 77 -2.41 2.65 3.84
N ALA A 78 -3.39 2.91 4.71
CA ALA A 78 -3.11 3.37 6.07
C ALA A 78 -2.28 2.34 6.88
N VAL A 79 -2.65 1.06 6.78
CA VAL A 79 -1.92 -0.04 7.43
C VAL A 79 -0.50 -0.17 6.88
N LEU A 80 -0.33 -0.07 5.55
CA LEU A 80 0.99 -0.06 4.92
C LEU A 80 1.87 1.11 5.42
N GLY A 81 1.29 2.31 5.57
CA GLY A 81 2.00 3.46 6.13
C GLY A 81 2.51 3.23 7.55
N ILE A 82 1.71 2.57 8.40
CA ILE A 82 2.10 2.19 9.76
C ILE A 82 3.26 1.18 9.73
N ILE A 83 3.17 0.15 8.88
CA ILE A 83 4.22 -0.86 8.73
C ILE A 83 5.53 -0.24 8.24
N CYS A 84 5.48 0.66 7.25
CA CYS A 84 6.64 1.40 6.78
C CYS A 84 7.27 2.24 7.91
N ASN A 85 6.45 2.92 8.70
CA ASN A 85 6.96 3.74 9.82
C ASN A 85 7.70 2.92 10.87
N GLU A 86 7.29 1.68 11.09
CA GLU A 86 7.90 0.81 12.11
C GLU A 86 9.11 0.03 11.60
N ALA A 87 9.18 -0.22 10.29
CA ALA A 87 10.31 -0.86 9.65
C ALA A 87 11.56 0.04 9.59
N PHE A 88 11.37 1.35 9.52
CA PHE A 88 12.47 2.32 9.40
C PHE A 88 12.71 3.14 10.68
N PRO A 89 13.97 3.38 11.08
CA PRO A 89 14.30 4.26 12.20
C PRO A 89 13.91 5.72 11.89
N THR A 90 13.63 6.51 12.93
CA THR A 90 13.11 7.89 12.83
C THR A 90 13.86 8.79 11.86
N ALA A 91 15.19 8.64 11.75
CA ALA A 91 16.04 9.41 10.84
C ALA A 91 15.79 9.14 9.35
N LEU A 92 15.24 7.98 8.98
CA LEU A 92 14.96 7.58 7.60
C LEU A 92 13.46 7.50 7.30
N ARG A 93 12.61 7.56 8.33
CA ARG A 93 11.15 7.42 8.21
C ARG A 93 10.54 8.41 7.23
N ASN A 94 10.86 9.70 7.34
CA ASN A 94 10.29 10.73 6.45
C ASN A 94 10.70 10.52 4.98
N THR A 95 11.97 10.17 4.74
CA THR A 95 12.48 9.92 3.38
C THR A 95 11.86 8.67 2.78
N ALA A 96 11.75 7.59 3.55
CA ALA A 96 11.12 6.35 3.12
C ALA A 96 9.63 6.56 2.82
N PHE A 97 8.91 7.26 3.71
CA PHE A 97 7.50 7.57 3.51
C PHE A 97 7.25 8.44 2.26
N ALA A 98 8.08 9.47 2.04
CA ALA A 98 7.99 10.28 0.82
C ALA A 98 8.22 9.45 -0.45
N PHE A 99 9.15 8.50 -0.42
CA PHE A 99 9.40 7.59 -1.54
C PHE A 99 8.21 6.65 -1.79
N THR A 100 7.60 6.11 -0.74
CA THR A 100 6.38 5.29 -0.87
C THR A 100 5.23 6.08 -1.49
N MET A 101 4.99 7.31 -1.02
CA MET A 101 3.94 8.20 -1.57
C MET A 101 4.20 8.55 -3.05
N PHE A 102 5.46 8.70 -3.44
CA PHE A 102 5.84 8.92 -4.83
C PHE A 102 5.46 7.72 -5.71
N ILE A 103 5.74 6.49 -5.24
CA ILE A 103 5.34 5.27 -5.97
C ILE A 103 3.82 5.13 -6.03
N GLU A 104 3.11 5.41 -4.93
CA GLU A 104 1.64 5.36 -4.89
C GLU A 104 0.99 6.27 -5.92
N SER A 105 1.60 7.43 -6.18
CA SER A 105 1.08 8.41 -7.14
C SER A 105 1.05 7.90 -8.59
N ILE A 106 1.83 6.87 -8.93
CA ILE A 106 1.84 6.26 -10.27
C ILE A 106 0.48 5.60 -10.59
N GLY A 107 -0.19 5.02 -9.58
CA GLY A 107 -1.46 4.32 -9.77
C GLY A 107 -2.56 5.22 -10.36
N PRO A 108 -2.90 6.35 -9.72
CA PRO A 108 -3.87 7.31 -10.24
C PRO A 108 -3.51 7.90 -11.61
N ILE A 109 -2.22 8.03 -11.94
CA ILE A 109 -1.76 8.51 -13.26
C ILE A 109 -2.10 7.48 -14.36
N LEU A 110 -1.96 6.19 -14.06
CA LEU A 110 -2.28 5.10 -14.99
C LEU A 110 -3.78 4.79 -15.06
N ALA A 111 -4.55 5.11 -14.01
CA ALA A 111 -5.98 4.81 -13.91
C ALA A 111 -6.84 5.27 -15.11
N PRO A 112 -6.78 6.53 -15.59
CA PRO A 112 -7.59 6.97 -16.73
C PRO A 112 -7.17 6.29 -18.05
N HIS A 113 -5.89 5.95 -18.20
CA HIS A 113 -5.38 5.25 -19.38
C HIS A 113 -5.95 3.83 -19.47
N LEU A 114 -6.04 3.12 -18.34
CA LEU A 114 -6.68 1.80 -18.27
C LEU A 114 -8.16 1.86 -18.65
N TYR A 115 -8.88 2.89 -18.18
CA TYR A 115 -10.28 3.09 -18.53
C TYR A 115 -10.45 3.39 -20.02
N SER A 116 -9.58 4.23 -20.60
CA SER A 116 -9.63 4.54 -22.03
C SER A 116 -9.38 3.32 -22.93
N ILE A 117 -8.50 2.40 -22.51
CA ILE A 117 -8.21 1.16 -23.27
C ILE A 117 -9.35 0.14 -23.12
N SER A 118 -10.06 0.16 -21.99
CA SER A 118 -11.13 -0.81 -21.73
C SER A 118 -12.38 -0.65 -22.60
N GLY A 119 -12.59 0.52 -23.22
CA GLY A 119 -13.76 0.79 -24.05
C GLY A 119 -15.07 0.50 -23.29
N ASP A 120 -15.93 -0.33 -23.88
CA ASP A 120 -17.23 -0.71 -23.28
C ASP A 120 -17.14 -1.77 -22.17
N ARG A 121 -15.97 -2.40 -21.99
CA ARG A 121 -15.78 -3.49 -21.02
C ARG A 121 -15.48 -2.95 -19.63
N LYS A 122 -16.53 -2.52 -18.91
CA LYS A 122 -16.44 -1.97 -17.53
C LYS A 122 -15.71 -2.89 -16.55
N TRP A 123 -15.81 -4.21 -16.72
CA TRP A 123 -15.18 -5.20 -15.84
C TRP A 123 -13.65 -5.27 -15.98
N LEU A 124 -13.10 -4.84 -17.12
CA LEU A 124 -11.69 -5.05 -17.45
C LEU A 124 -10.74 -4.26 -16.51
N PRO A 125 -10.93 -2.95 -16.26
CA PRO A 125 -10.13 -2.21 -15.28
C PRO A 125 -10.20 -2.82 -13.87
N THR A 126 -11.39 -3.30 -13.48
CA THR A 126 -11.61 -3.90 -12.15
C THR A 126 -10.84 -5.22 -11.99
N VAL A 127 -10.73 -6.03 -13.06
CA VAL A 127 -9.91 -7.26 -13.06
C VAL A 127 -8.42 -6.94 -12.96
N ILE A 128 -7.94 -5.91 -13.65
CA ILE A 128 -6.54 -5.48 -13.58
C ILE A 128 -6.19 -5.04 -12.14
N MET A 129 -7.10 -4.32 -11.47
CA MET A 129 -6.93 -3.94 -10.06
C MET A 129 -6.94 -5.16 -9.12
N LEU A 130 -7.76 -6.18 -9.40
CA LEU A 130 -7.75 -7.43 -8.63
C LEU A 130 -6.41 -8.16 -8.78
N ALA A 131 -5.86 -8.19 -9.99
CA ALA A 131 -4.55 -8.78 -10.26
C ALA A 131 -3.43 -8.04 -9.50
N SER A 132 -3.46 -6.70 -9.47
CA SER A 132 -2.44 -5.93 -8.75
C SER A 132 -2.46 -6.19 -7.24
N VAL A 133 -3.64 -6.28 -6.61
CA VAL A 133 -3.76 -6.61 -5.17
C VAL A 133 -3.30 -8.05 -4.89
N SER A 134 -3.56 -8.96 -5.82
CA SER A 134 -3.10 -10.35 -5.70
C SER A 134 -1.57 -10.45 -5.76
N ILE A 135 -0.95 -9.71 -6.68
CA ILE A 135 0.52 -9.60 -6.77
C ILE A 135 1.08 -8.97 -5.50
N ASP A 136 0.49 -7.89 -5.00
CA ASP A 136 0.90 -7.25 -3.74
C ASP A 136 0.89 -8.23 -2.58
N LEU A 137 -0.19 -9.00 -2.40
CA LEU A 137 -0.30 -10.02 -1.35
C LEU A 137 0.79 -11.09 -1.47
N ILE A 138 1.09 -11.55 -2.69
CA ILE A 138 2.13 -12.57 -2.95
C ILE A 138 3.51 -11.99 -2.65
N VAL A 139 3.82 -10.81 -3.18
CA VAL A 139 5.10 -10.11 -2.97
C VAL A 139 5.29 -9.83 -1.49
N PHE A 140 4.29 -9.29 -0.80
CA PHE A 140 4.36 -9.04 0.64
C PHE A 140 4.59 -10.31 1.46
N THR A 141 3.97 -11.43 1.05
CA THR A 141 4.14 -12.73 1.71
C THR A 141 5.53 -13.32 1.47
N LEU A 142 6.11 -13.14 0.28
CA LEU A 142 7.44 -13.67 -0.08
C LEU A 142 8.59 -12.78 0.39
N THR A 143 8.48 -11.46 0.22
CA THR A 143 9.53 -10.47 0.51
C THR A 143 9.69 -10.24 2.01
N ILE A 144 8.62 -10.39 2.80
CA ILE A 144 8.72 -10.29 4.25
C ILE A 144 8.80 -11.69 4.85
N PRO A 145 10.00 -12.24 5.14
CA PRO A 145 10.11 -13.40 6.01
C PRO A 145 9.53 -13.07 7.38
N GLU A 146 8.89 -14.04 8.04
CA GLU A 146 8.30 -13.90 9.38
C GLU A 146 9.31 -13.26 10.36
N THR A 147 9.14 -11.97 10.69
CA THR A 147 9.94 -11.26 11.71
C THR A 147 9.51 -11.63 13.14
N ARG A 148 8.90 -12.81 13.33
CA ARG A 148 8.60 -13.35 14.66
C ARG A 148 9.90 -13.88 15.27
N GLY A 149 10.46 -13.11 16.22
CA GLY A 149 11.48 -13.61 17.15
C GLY A 149 12.89 -13.06 17.00
N LYS A 150 13.14 -12.07 16.12
CA LYS A 150 14.43 -11.35 16.12
C LYS A 150 14.25 -9.99 16.80
N PRO A 151 15.00 -9.69 17.87
CA PRO A 151 14.94 -8.38 18.52
C PRO A 151 15.27 -7.31 17.48
N LEU A 152 14.46 -6.26 17.40
CA LEU A 152 14.83 -5.07 16.65
C LEU A 152 16.17 -4.60 17.22
N VAL A 153 17.23 -4.62 16.40
CA VAL A 153 18.47 -3.95 16.74
C VAL A 153 18.18 -2.46 16.65
N ASP A 154 17.67 -1.92 17.75
CA ASP A 154 17.12 -0.57 17.92
C ASP A 154 18.22 0.51 17.94
N LYS A 155 19.36 0.25 17.29
CA LYS A 155 20.48 1.18 17.21
C LYS A 155 20.98 1.26 15.78
N MET A 156 20.67 2.39 15.15
CA MET A 156 21.48 2.91 14.06
C MET A 156 22.95 2.87 14.51
N PRO A 157 23.90 2.30 13.74
CA PRO A 157 25.29 2.34 14.11
C PRO A 157 25.69 3.81 14.32
N ASP A 158 26.35 4.06 15.45
CA ASP A 158 26.76 5.39 15.90
C ASP A 158 27.36 6.23 14.76
N ASN A 159 27.08 7.53 14.77
CA ASN A 159 27.39 8.45 13.68
C ASN A 159 28.88 8.37 13.28
N GLU A 160 29.76 8.17 14.26
CA GLU A 160 31.20 7.96 14.05
C GLU A 160 31.53 6.72 13.21
N LYS A 161 30.83 5.59 13.43
CA LYS A 161 31.07 4.35 12.66
C LYS A 161 30.62 4.50 11.22
N ARG A 162 29.55 5.27 10.99
CA ARG A 162 29.05 5.58 9.64
C ARG A 162 30.05 6.44 8.87
N PHE A 163 30.58 7.50 9.50
CA PHE A 163 31.62 8.35 8.90
C PHE A 163 32.91 7.59 8.61
N ARG A 164 33.35 6.69 9.51
CA ARG A 164 34.53 5.83 9.26
C ARG A 164 34.31 4.91 8.07
N LEU A 165 33.16 4.22 7.97
CA LEU A 165 32.84 3.35 6.84
C LEU A 165 32.77 4.09 5.49
N PHE A 166 32.21 5.30 5.48
CA PHE A 166 32.20 6.15 4.27
C PHE A 166 33.60 6.65 3.92
N ARG A 167 34.41 7.02 4.91
CA ARG A 167 35.80 7.44 4.70
C ARG A 167 36.65 6.32 4.15
N ASP A 168 36.57 5.12 4.74
CA ASP A 168 37.37 3.97 4.34
C ASP A 168 36.98 3.48 2.94
N LYS A 169 35.68 3.49 2.57
CA LYS A 169 35.24 3.23 1.20
C LYS A 169 35.74 4.27 0.19
N LYS A 170 35.76 5.55 0.56
CA LYS A 170 36.23 6.62 -0.33
C LYS A 170 37.75 6.56 -0.53
N VAL A 171 38.49 6.21 0.52
CA VAL A 171 39.95 5.98 0.48
C VAL A 171 40.28 4.75 -0.37
N ALA A 172 39.57 3.62 -0.19
CA ALA A 172 39.78 2.43 -1.00
C ALA A 172 39.55 2.69 -2.50
N ALA A 173 38.47 3.40 -2.86
CA ALA A 173 38.18 3.75 -4.25
C ALA A 173 39.21 4.71 -4.86
N THR A 174 39.87 5.55 -4.04
CA THR A 174 40.92 6.46 -4.48
C THR A 174 42.24 5.72 -4.73
N ILE A 175 42.57 4.72 -3.90
CA ILE A 175 43.76 3.88 -4.08
C ILE A 175 43.62 3.00 -5.34
N GLU A 176 42.45 2.38 -5.55
CA GLU A 176 42.16 1.62 -6.78
C GLU A 176 42.28 2.48 -8.05
N SER A 177 41.92 3.76 -7.99
CA SER A 177 42.06 4.68 -9.12
C SER A 177 43.51 5.12 -9.40
N LEU A 178 44.41 5.00 -8.42
CA LEU A 178 45.84 5.32 -8.55
C LEU A 178 46.67 4.12 -9.00
N GLU A 179 46.23 2.89 -8.72
CA GLU A 179 46.88 1.65 -9.17
C GLU A 179 46.56 1.28 -10.63
N MET A 180 45.57 1.95 -11.26
CA MET A 180 45.19 1.77 -12.67
C MET A 180 45.82 2.79 -13.64
N THR A 181 46.71 3.67 -13.16
CA THR A 181 47.51 4.63 -13.96
C THR A 181 48.98 4.29 -13.89
#